data_AF-A0A960JRE0-F1
#
_entry.id   AF-A0A960JRE0-F1
#
_cell.length_a   1.000
_cell.length_b   1.000
_cell.length_c   1.000
_cell.angle_alpha   90.00
_cell.angle_beta   90.00
_cell.angle_gamma   90.00
#
_symmetry.space_group_name_H-M   'P 1'
#
loop_
_entity.id
_entity.type
_entity.pdbx_description
1 polymer ?
#
loop_
_entity_poly.entity_id
_entity_poly.type
_entity_poly.pdbx_seq_one_letter_code
_entity_poly.pdbx_strand_id
1 'polypeptide(L)'
;MRDHAVMIVVTVVYAAPIAYMFIGSLKPSNKVLNGLGGFVPTDLSFDNYTGVVGRFDDDASGHFWRFYLTSAIVSFVVVVGGLIVNSMAGYALARLRWKGRNVALLGVIVLVIVPFEAIAVPLYFMLQDFRNTYFVQFIPFVASAFSVYLFYSFFAGMPKQLEESARIDG
;
A
#
# COMPACT_ATOMS: atom_id res chain seq x y z
N MET A 1 28.86 -12.12 18.13
CA MET A 1 28.52 -13.56 17.87
C MET A 1 27.13 -13.93 18.37
N ARG A 2 26.77 -13.67 19.64
CA ARG A 2 25.39 -13.92 20.15
C ARG A 2 24.31 -13.12 19.41
N ASP A 3 24.57 -11.86 19.11
CA ASP A 3 23.60 -11.01 18.41
C ASP A 3 23.31 -11.50 16.99
N HIS A 4 24.31 -12.06 16.30
CA HIS A 4 24.12 -12.64 14.97
C HIS A 4 23.28 -13.92 15.01
N ALA A 5 23.44 -14.75 16.04
CA ALA A 5 22.62 -15.95 16.21
C ALA A 5 21.14 -15.58 16.43
N VAL A 6 20.86 -14.55 17.24
CA VAL A 6 19.50 -14.03 17.44
C VAL A 6 18.91 -13.50 16.13
N MET A 7 19.68 -12.71 15.38
CA MET A 7 19.24 -12.19 14.08
C MET A 7 18.93 -13.31 13.08
N ILE A 8 19.76 -14.35 13.01
CA ILE A 8 19.52 -15.51 12.14
C ILE A 8 18.21 -16.22 12.52
N VAL A 9 17.98 -16.48 13.80
CA VAL A 9 16.74 -17.14 14.27
C VAL A 9 15.52 -16.29 13.90
N VAL A 10 15.58 -14.98 14.14
CA VAL A 10 14.51 -14.05 13.77
C VAL A 10 14.26 -14.10 12.27
N THR A 11 15.30 -13.99 11.43
CA THR A 11 15.18 -14.08 9.98
C THR A 11 14.50 -15.39 9.54
N VAL A 12 14.91 -16.53 10.09
CA VAL A 12 14.31 -17.83 9.76
C VAL A 12 12.83 -17.87 10.11
N VAL A 13 12.44 -17.37 11.28
CA VAL A 13 11.03 -17.34 11.71
C VAL A 13 10.17 -16.49 10.77
N TYR A 14 10.66 -15.32 10.35
CA TYR A 14 9.93 -14.45 9.43
C TYR A 14 9.96 -14.93 7.97
N ALA A 15 11.03 -15.61 7.54
CA ALA A 15 11.15 -16.18 6.20
C ALA A 15 10.37 -17.50 6.03
N ALA A 16 10.16 -18.24 7.12
CA ALA A 16 9.46 -19.53 7.10
C ALA A 16 8.08 -19.49 6.42
N PRO A 17 7.14 -18.58 6.73
CA PRO A 17 5.84 -18.55 6.05
C PRO A 17 5.97 -18.24 4.55
N ILE A 18 6.93 -17.40 4.14
CA ILE A 18 7.17 -17.10 2.73
C ILE A 18 7.70 -18.34 2.01
N ALA A 19 8.68 -19.03 2.61
CA ALA A 19 9.20 -20.29 2.08
C ALA A 19 8.11 -21.36 2.00
N TYR A 20 7.25 -21.44 3.01
CA TYR A 20 6.10 -22.35 3.03
C TYR A 20 5.14 -22.07 1.88
N MET A 21 4.77 -20.80 1.67
CA MET A 21 3.89 -20.39 0.57
C MET A 21 4.51 -20.65 -0.80
N PHE A 22 5.81 -20.41 -0.96
CA PHE A 22 6.53 -20.65 -2.21
C PHE A 22 6.62 -22.13 -2.56
N ILE A 23 6.92 -22.99 -1.58
CA ILE A 23 6.93 -24.45 -1.82
C ILE A 23 5.50 -24.94 -2.05
N GLY A 24 4.53 -24.41 -1.30
CA GLY A 24 3.12 -24.71 -1.46
C GLY A 24 2.55 -24.33 -2.82
N SER A 25 2.98 -23.23 -3.43
CA SER A 25 2.50 -22.81 -4.76
C SER A 25 2.93 -23.78 -5.88
N LEU A 26 3.95 -24.61 -5.64
CA LEU A 26 4.40 -25.65 -6.56
C LEU A 26 3.76 -27.03 -6.27
N LYS A 27 2.98 -27.16 -5.20
CA LYS A 27 2.38 -28.43 -4.78
C LYS A 27 0.92 -28.58 -5.23
N PRO A 28 0.45 -29.81 -5.46
CA PRO A 28 -0.98 -30.07 -5.60
C PRO A 28 -1.78 -29.56 -4.40
N SER A 29 -2.97 -29.01 -4.63
CA SER A 29 -3.80 -28.32 -3.62
C SER A 29 -4.14 -29.18 -2.39
N ASN A 30 -4.20 -30.50 -2.55
CA ASN A 30 -4.42 -31.46 -1.46
C ASN A 30 -3.19 -31.72 -0.57
N LYS A 31 -2.01 -31.23 -0.94
CA LYS A 31 -0.75 -31.41 -0.19
C LYS A 31 -0.16 -30.11 0.37
N VAL A 32 -0.84 -28.98 0.17
CA VAL A 32 -0.36 -27.65 0.59
C VAL A 32 -0.40 -27.49 2.12
N LEU A 33 -1.43 -28.01 2.79
CA LEU A 33 -1.60 -27.89 4.25
C LEU A 33 -1.20 -29.21 4.94
N ASN A 34 0.10 -29.39 5.17
CA ASN A 34 0.64 -30.64 5.73
C ASN A 34 1.55 -30.38 6.95
N GLY A 35 1.16 -29.46 7.84
CA GLY A 35 1.95 -29.09 9.03
C GLY A 35 3.40 -28.77 8.68
N LEU A 36 4.37 -29.24 9.46
CA LEU A 36 5.81 -29.05 9.18
C LEU A 36 6.28 -29.77 7.89
N GLY A 37 5.53 -30.79 7.42
CA GLY A 37 5.79 -31.47 6.15
C GLY A 37 5.55 -30.58 4.92
N GLY A 38 4.88 -29.43 5.08
CA GLY A 38 4.69 -28.46 4.01
C GLY A 38 6.00 -27.87 3.48
N PHE A 39 7.06 -27.85 4.29
CA PHE A 39 8.41 -27.42 3.87
C PHE A 39 9.17 -28.44 3.00
N VAL A 40 8.69 -29.69 2.92
CA VAL A 40 9.38 -30.71 2.12
C VAL A 40 8.95 -30.56 0.66
N PRO A 41 9.86 -30.29 -0.29
CA PRO A 41 9.51 -30.14 -1.70
C PRO A 41 9.19 -31.52 -2.32
N THR A 42 7.91 -31.84 -2.40
CA THR A 42 7.39 -33.08 -3.01
C THR A 42 6.45 -32.73 -4.14
N ASP A 43 6.47 -33.48 -5.23
CA ASP A 43 5.54 -33.33 -6.36
C ASP A 43 5.48 -31.90 -6.91
N LEU A 44 6.65 -31.27 -7.05
CA LEU A 44 6.74 -29.89 -7.53
C LEU A 44 6.34 -29.81 -9.00
N SER A 45 5.38 -28.95 -9.32
CA SER A 45 4.98 -28.64 -10.69
C SER A 45 4.60 -27.16 -10.85
N PHE A 46 4.54 -26.70 -12.09
CA PHE A 46 4.05 -25.36 -12.42
C PHE A 46 2.54 -25.34 -12.73
N ASP A 47 1.82 -26.43 -12.46
CA ASP A 47 0.41 -26.59 -12.83
C ASP A 47 -0.51 -25.58 -12.12
N ASN A 48 -0.15 -25.15 -10.92
CA ASN A 48 -0.89 -24.09 -10.23
C ASN A 48 -0.74 -22.74 -10.96
N TYR A 49 0.43 -22.46 -11.55
CA TYR A 49 0.67 -21.21 -12.26
C TYR A 49 -0.06 -21.19 -13.60
N THR A 50 0.08 -22.25 -14.40
CA THR A 50 -0.67 -22.40 -15.66
C THR A 50 -2.17 -22.53 -15.39
N GLY A 51 -2.53 -23.20 -14.30
CA GLY A 51 -3.91 -23.35 -13.86
C GLY A 51 -4.57 -22.06 -13.39
N VAL A 52 -3.83 -21.09 -12.83
CA VAL A 52 -4.38 -19.76 -12.53
C VAL A 52 -4.67 -19.01 -13.83
N VAL A 53 -3.72 -18.99 -14.77
CA VAL A 53 -3.92 -18.30 -16.06
C VAL A 53 -5.09 -18.93 -16.83
N GLY A 54 -5.15 -20.27 -16.91
CA GLY A 54 -6.21 -20.97 -17.63
C GLY A 54 -7.57 -20.96 -16.94
N ARG A 55 -7.64 -20.87 -15.59
CA ARG A 55 -8.93 -20.73 -14.89
C ARG A 55 -9.53 -19.34 -15.03
N PHE A 56 -8.69 -18.33 -15.24
CA PHE A 56 -9.08 -16.93 -15.37
C PHE A 56 -8.86 -16.44 -16.81
N ASP A 57 -9.53 -17.09 -17.76
CA ASP A 57 -9.47 -16.79 -19.20
C ASP A 57 -10.86 -16.71 -19.87
N ASP A 58 -11.93 -16.63 -19.07
CA ASP A 58 -13.31 -16.54 -19.57
C ASP A 58 -14.09 -15.41 -18.85
N ASP A 59 -15.18 -14.95 -19.45
CA ASP A 59 -16.00 -13.86 -18.93
C ASP A 59 -16.67 -14.21 -17.60
N ALA A 60 -16.96 -15.50 -17.36
CA ALA A 60 -17.58 -15.98 -16.12
C ALA A 60 -16.62 -15.96 -14.91
N SER A 61 -15.33 -16.28 -15.11
CA SER A 61 -14.33 -16.31 -14.04
C SER A 61 -13.50 -15.02 -13.96
N GLY A 62 -13.51 -14.20 -15.01
CA GLY A 62 -12.68 -13.02 -15.15
C GLY A 62 -11.31 -13.35 -15.73
N HIS A 63 -10.58 -12.32 -16.14
CA HIS A 63 -9.30 -12.48 -16.82
C HIS A 63 -8.13 -12.13 -15.89
N PHE A 64 -7.18 -13.06 -15.71
CA PHE A 64 -6.04 -12.89 -14.79
C PHE A 64 -5.27 -11.59 -15.06
N TRP A 65 -4.95 -11.34 -16.33
CA TRP A 65 -4.20 -10.14 -16.73
C TRP A 65 -4.95 -8.83 -16.51
N ARG A 66 -6.29 -8.85 -16.58
CA ARG A 66 -7.10 -7.67 -16.27
C ARG A 66 -7.01 -7.32 -14.78
N PHE A 67 -7.01 -8.32 -13.89
CA PHE A 67 -6.82 -8.08 -12.45
C PHE A 67 -5.45 -7.47 -12.18
N TYR A 68 -4.40 -8.03 -12.78
CA TYR A 68 -3.04 -7.51 -12.62
C TYR A 68 -2.91 -6.05 -13.11
N LEU A 69 -3.42 -5.76 -14.31
CA LEU A 69 -3.40 -4.41 -14.87
C LEU A 69 -4.22 -3.43 -14.04
N THR A 70 -5.38 -3.86 -13.53
CA THR A 70 -6.22 -3.06 -12.63
C THR A 70 -5.43 -2.67 -11.38
N SER A 71 -4.82 -3.65 -10.71
CA SER A 71 -4.00 -3.40 -9.52
C SER A 71 -2.81 -2.50 -9.82
N ALA A 72 -2.13 -2.69 -10.96
CA ALA A 72 -1.01 -1.87 -11.36
C ALA A 72 -1.43 -0.41 -11.62
N ILE A 73 -2.51 -0.18 -12.37
CA ILE A 73 -3.03 1.16 -12.66
C ILE A 73 -3.49 1.85 -11.39
N VAL A 74 -4.30 1.19 -10.56
CA VAL A 74 -4.80 1.76 -9.30
C VAL A 74 -3.63 2.13 -8.39
N SER A 75 -2.68 1.21 -8.19
CA SER A 75 -1.51 1.46 -7.34
C SER A 75 -0.67 2.62 -7.87
N PHE A 76 -0.42 2.66 -9.19
CA PHE A 76 0.33 3.74 -9.81
C PHE A 76 -0.34 5.10 -9.62
N VAL A 77 -1.65 5.19 -9.85
CA VAL A 77 -2.40 6.45 -9.69
C VAL A 77 -2.43 6.89 -8.23
N VAL A 78 -2.67 5.98 -7.29
CA VAL A 78 -2.65 6.29 -5.85
C VAL A 78 -1.28 6.79 -5.41
N VAL A 79 -0.20 6.13 -5.84
CA VAL A 79 1.17 6.52 -5.48
C VAL A 79 1.54 7.86 -6.11
N VAL A 80 1.41 8.02 -7.42
CA VAL A 80 1.83 9.25 -8.11
C VAL A 80 0.94 10.43 -7.73
N GLY A 81 -0.38 10.24 -7.79
CA GLY A 81 -1.33 11.27 -7.39
C GLY A 81 -1.17 11.62 -5.91
N GLY A 82 -0.96 10.61 -5.06
CA GLY A 82 -0.76 10.83 -3.63
C GLY A 82 0.55 11.53 -3.32
N LEU A 83 1.64 11.25 -4.02
CA LEU A 83 2.88 12.00 -3.88
C LEU A 83 2.65 13.48 -4.19
N ILE A 84 1.96 13.81 -5.28
CA ILE A 84 1.68 15.19 -5.67
C ILE A 84 0.79 15.87 -4.61
N VAL A 85 -0.39 15.32 -4.34
CA VAL A 85 -1.38 15.95 -3.47
C VAL A 85 -0.91 16.03 -2.02
N ASN A 86 -0.40 14.93 -1.47
CA ASN A 86 -0.03 14.88 -0.06
C ASN A 86 1.25 15.67 0.25
N SER A 87 2.23 15.71 -0.67
CA SER A 87 3.43 16.53 -0.49
C SER A 87 3.11 18.02 -0.56
N MET A 88 2.26 18.45 -1.50
CA MET A 88 1.83 19.85 -1.59
C MET A 88 1.09 20.29 -0.33
N ALA A 89 0.15 19.48 0.16
CA ALA A 89 -0.58 19.76 1.40
C ALA A 89 0.37 19.79 2.62
N GLY A 90 1.25 18.80 2.76
CA GLY A 90 2.25 18.75 3.82
C GLY A 90 3.19 19.95 3.80
N TYR A 91 3.66 20.36 2.62
CA TYR A 91 4.52 21.54 2.45
C TYR A 91 3.80 22.82 2.82
N ALA A 92 2.55 23.00 2.37
CA ALA A 92 1.73 24.16 2.69
C ALA A 92 1.44 24.28 4.19
N LEU A 93 1.30 23.15 4.90
CA LEU A 93 1.15 23.13 6.35
C LEU A 93 2.46 23.38 7.11
N ALA A 94 3.59 22.92 6.58
CA ALA A 94 4.89 23.02 7.24
C ALA A 94 5.59 24.38 7.02
N ARG A 95 5.59 24.89 5.78
CA ARG A 95 6.42 26.02 5.35
C ARG A 95 5.63 27.31 5.15
N LEU A 96 4.46 27.24 4.53
CA LEU A 96 3.67 28.44 4.23
C LEU A 96 3.01 29.03 5.47
N ARG A 97 2.86 30.35 5.49
CA ARG A 97 2.20 31.11 6.56
C ARG A 97 0.85 31.63 6.05
N TRP A 98 -0.24 31.07 6.56
CA TRP A 98 -1.60 31.46 6.20
C TRP A 98 -2.56 31.33 7.39
N LYS A 99 -3.67 32.08 7.36
CA LYS A 99 -4.65 32.13 8.46
C LYS A 99 -5.44 30.82 8.53
N GLY A 100 -5.44 30.15 9.69
CA GLY A 100 -6.15 28.88 9.89
C GLY A 100 -5.29 27.61 9.76
N ARG A 101 -4.00 27.75 9.43
CA ARG A 101 -3.06 26.63 9.26
C ARG A 101 -3.05 25.64 10.43
N ASN A 102 -3.07 26.13 11.66
CA ASN A 102 -3.04 25.27 12.85
C ASN A 102 -4.35 24.48 13.02
N VAL A 103 -5.49 25.03 12.61
CA VAL A 103 -6.79 24.33 12.63
C VAL A 103 -6.80 23.23 11.57
N ALA A 104 -6.30 23.51 10.37
CA ALA A 104 -6.16 22.49 9.33
C ALA A 104 -5.21 21.36 9.75
N LEU A 105 -4.07 21.69 10.38
CA LEU A 105 -3.15 20.69 10.93
C LEU A 105 -3.82 19.83 12.00
N LEU A 106 -4.58 20.44 12.93
CA LEU A 106 -5.34 19.71 13.93
C LEU A 106 -6.35 18.76 13.26
N GLY A 107 -7.05 19.21 12.23
CA GLY A 107 -7.98 18.38 11.45
C GLY A 107 -7.29 17.17 10.82
N VAL A 108 -6.10 17.36 10.22
CA VAL A 108 -5.29 16.26 9.70
C VAL A 108 -4.94 15.25 10.80
N ILE A 109 -4.48 15.71 11.96
CA ILE A 109 -4.11 14.83 13.08
C ILE A 109 -5.30 14.02 13.59
N VAL A 110 -6.47 14.65 13.72
CA VAL A 110 -7.71 13.97 14.13
C VAL A 110 -8.09 12.89 13.10
N LEU A 111 -7.99 13.19 11.81
CA LEU A 111 -8.31 12.25 10.74
C LEU A 111 -7.36 11.05 10.68
N VAL A 112 -6.10 11.18 11.14
CA VAL A 112 -5.17 10.04 11.24
C VAL A 112 -5.66 8.97 12.23
N ILE A 113 -6.43 9.37 13.25
CA ILE A 113 -6.92 8.46 14.29
C ILE A 113 -8.15 7.67 13.80
N VAL A 114 -8.86 8.19 12.80
CA VAL A 114 -10.11 7.57 12.32
C VAL A 114 -9.79 6.28 11.56
N PRO A 115 -10.31 5.12 11.99
CA PRO A 115 -10.08 3.86 11.30
C PRO A 115 -10.85 3.81 9.97
N PHE A 116 -10.28 3.11 8.98
CA PHE A 116 -10.88 3.01 7.64
C PHE A 116 -12.30 2.40 7.69
N GLU A 117 -12.52 1.47 8.60
CA GLU A 117 -13.79 0.76 8.80
C GLU A 117 -14.92 1.73 9.15
N ALA A 118 -14.64 2.84 9.85
CA ALA A 118 -15.64 3.84 10.21
C ALA A 118 -16.11 4.68 9.01
N ILE A 119 -15.27 4.82 7.98
CA ILE A 119 -15.55 5.66 6.80
C ILE A 119 -15.95 4.83 5.57
N ALA A 120 -15.79 3.51 5.61
CA ALA A 120 -16.08 2.63 4.47
C ALA A 120 -17.55 2.72 4.00
N VAL A 121 -18.51 2.71 4.92
CA VAL A 121 -19.95 2.81 4.58
C VAL A 121 -20.30 4.19 4.02
N PRO A 122 -19.93 5.32 4.65
CA PRO A 122 -20.09 6.65 4.04
C PRO A 122 -19.47 6.77 2.65
N LEU A 123 -18.27 6.22 2.45
CA LEU A 123 -17.55 6.30 1.18
C LEU A 123 -18.32 5.59 0.05
N TYR A 124 -18.95 4.46 0.36
CA TYR A 124 -19.80 3.74 -0.60
C TYR A 124 -20.97 4.62 -1.09
N PHE A 125 -21.66 5.31 -0.18
CA PHE A 125 -22.76 6.19 -0.57
C PHE A 125 -22.27 7.41 -1.34
N MET A 126 -21.10 7.95 -1.01
CA MET A 126 -20.50 9.11 -1.70
C MET A 126 -20.16 8.80 -3.16
N LEU A 127 -19.76 7.57 -3.48
CA LEU A 127 -19.29 7.16 -4.81
C LEU A 127 -20.25 6.21 -5.52
N GLN A 128 -21.51 6.17 -5.08
CA GLN A 128 -22.49 5.23 -5.60
C GLN A 128 -22.80 5.41 -7.10
N ASP A 129 -22.71 6.63 -7.62
CA ASP A 129 -22.98 6.89 -9.03
C ASP A 129 -21.80 6.48 -9.94
N PHE A 130 -20.62 6.26 -9.35
CA PHE A 130 -19.41 5.83 -10.03
C PHE A 130 -19.11 4.34 -9.81
N ARG A 131 -20.11 3.56 -9.35
CA ARG A 131 -19.96 2.11 -9.11
C ARG A 131 -19.40 1.40 -10.34
N ASN A 132 -18.59 0.37 -10.08
CA ASN A 132 -17.97 -0.47 -11.10
C ASN A 132 -17.04 0.29 -12.08
N THR A 133 -16.37 1.35 -11.61
CA THR A 133 -15.35 2.07 -12.37
C THR A 133 -14.00 2.04 -11.67
N TYR A 134 -12.90 2.15 -12.43
CA TYR A 134 -11.55 2.28 -11.86
C TYR A 134 -11.41 3.51 -10.98
N PHE A 135 -12.17 4.57 -11.26
CA PHE A 135 -12.13 5.84 -10.54
C PHE A 135 -12.34 5.64 -9.04
N VAL A 136 -13.36 4.86 -8.65
CA VAL A 136 -13.71 4.60 -7.24
C VAL A 136 -12.60 3.85 -6.51
N GLN A 137 -11.78 3.09 -7.23
CA GLN A 137 -10.69 2.30 -6.63
C GLN A 137 -9.49 3.14 -6.24
N PHE A 138 -9.27 4.31 -6.87
CA PHE A 138 -8.12 5.15 -6.55
C PHE A 138 -8.50 6.51 -5.94
N ILE A 139 -9.60 7.14 -6.37
CA ILE A 139 -9.89 8.54 -6.00
C ILE A 139 -9.94 8.79 -4.48
N PRO A 140 -10.51 7.91 -3.64
CA PRO A 140 -10.58 8.16 -2.20
C PRO A 140 -9.21 8.10 -1.52
N PHE A 141 -8.26 7.41 -2.15
CA PHE A 141 -7.00 7.02 -1.54
C PHE A 141 -5.83 7.90 -1.99
N VAL A 142 -6.04 8.78 -2.98
CA VAL A 142 -5.05 9.76 -3.43
C VAL A 142 -4.67 10.71 -2.29
N ALA A 143 -5.65 11.19 -1.53
CA ALA A 143 -5.42 12.07 -0.39
C ALA A 143 -5.53 11.28 0.92
N SER A 144 -4.45 11.26 1.72
CA SER A 144 -4.40 10.53 2.99
C SER A 144 -3.91 11.45 4.11
N ALA A 145 -4.69 11.57 5.18
CA ALA A 145 -4.32 12.37 6.34
C ALA A 145 -2.99 11.91 6.95
N PHE A 146 -2.74 10.60 6.98
CA PHE A 146 -1.47 10.03 7.44
C PHE A 146 -0.31 10.48 6.54
N SER A 147 -0.46 10.37 5.23
CA SER A 147 0.57 10.78 4.28
C SER A 147 0.85 12.29 4.36
N VAL A 148 -0.19 13.11 4.47
CA VAL A 148 -0.06 14.57 4.66
C VAL A 148 0.70 14.88 5.94
N TYR A 149 0.36 14.21 7.04
CA TYR A 149 1.06 14.38 8.32
C TYR A 149 2.53 13.94 8.24
N LEU A 150 2.82 12.82 7.55
CA LEU A 150 4.18 12.35 7.33
C LEU A 150 5.01 13.39 6.57
N PHE A 151 4.49 13.91 5.46
CA PHE A 151 5.15 14.99 4.71
C PHE A 151 5.32 16.25 5.54
N TYR A 152 4.29 16.66 6.29
CA TYR A 152 4.38 17.79 7.22
C TYR A 152 5.51 17.60 8.22
N SER A 153 5.61 16.43 8.86
CA SER A 153 6.63 16.13 9.88
C SER A 153 8.04 16.16 9.29
N PHE A 154 8.21 15.62 8.09
CA PHE A 154 9.46 15.64 7.35
C PHE A 154 9.88 17.07 7.00
N PHE A 155 8.98 17.85 6.36
CA PHE A 155 9.29 19.22 5.96
C PHE A 155 9.50 20.15 7.16
N ALA A 156 8.76 19.96 8.25
CA ALA A 156 8.94 20.73 9.48
C ALA A 156 10.32 20.47 10.12
N GLY A 157 10.84 19.25 10.03
CA GLY A 157 12.16 18.87 10.54
C GLY A 157 13.34 19.39 9.71
N MET A 158 13.13 19.77 8.44
CA MET A 158 14.20 20.30 7.59
C MET A 158 14.63 21.71 8.02
N PRO A 159 15.94 22.04 8.03
CA PRO A 159 16.45 23.38 8.31
C PRO A 159 15.89 24.41 7.33
N LYS A 160 15.45 25.57 7.83
CA LYS A 160 14.92 26.66 6.98
C LYS A 160 15.98 27.31 6.10
N GLN A 161 17.24 27.27 6.53
CA GLN A 161 18.38 27.84 5.81
C GLN A 161 18.51 27.28 4.39
N LEU A 162 18.18 26.01 4.17
CA LEU A 162 18.20 25.39 2.84
C LEU A 162 17.21 26.06 1.88
N GLU A 163 16.03 26.43 2.37
CA GLU A 163 15.00 27.12 1.58
C GLU A 163 15.39 28.59 1.34
N GLU A 164 16.01 29.24 2.33
CA GLU A 164 16.52 30.61 2.21
C GLU A 164 17.67 30.71 1.19
N SER A 165 18.62 29.77 1.22
CA SER A 165 19.70 29.69 0.23
C SER A 165 19.17 29.44 -1.18
N ALA A 166 18.27 28.47 -1.35
CA ALA A 166 17.65 28.21 -2.66
C ALA A 166 16.92 29.46 -3.19
N ARG A 167 16.22 30.21 -2.32
CA ARG A 167 15.55 31.46 -2.72
C ARG A 167 16.52 32.58 -3.13
N ILE A 168 17.73 32.59 -2.59
CA ILE A 168 18.79 33.54 -2.98
C ILE A 168 19.37 33.14 -4.34
N ASP A 169 19.51 31.84 -4.61
CA ASP A 169 20.09 31.31 -5.85
C ASP A 169 19.17 31.45 -7.07
N GLY A 170 17.85 31.58 -6.87
CA GLY A 170 16.83 31.80 -7.92
C GLY A 170 16.00 30.57 -8.24
#